data_AF-A0A0G4IQ69-F1
#
_entry.id   AF-A0A0G4IQ69-F1
#
_cell.length_a   1.000
_cell.length_b   1.000
_cell.length_c   1.000
_cell.angle_alpha   90.00
_cell.angle_beta   90.00
_cell.angle_gamma   90.00
#
_symmetry.space_group_name_H-M   'P 1'
#
loop_
_entity.id
_entity.type
_entity.pdbx_description
1 polymer ?
#
loop_
_entity_poly.entity_id
_entity_poly.type
_entity_poly.pdbx_seq_one_letter_code
_entity_poly.pdbx_strand_id
1 'polypeptide(L)'
;MNSDVVRCGTRQFCPCFHHINSRQRISTSKEMHLLPSTVVVILGVALAQDHAKLTMWATQTDVGGCSLPKGDYALQDAFALGDDPSLGELIYKQGNIDSPCGMVFQISCDGREPVKAIVASTNFGGGADLILSTWDKATGLSPGITYCSVSMTNENPLTASVPVCYTRAVSEGNGIIYYTKITVMNTGGRVASQVSIGGNTGSRSSGAWFQVSGQMSPSDNAAFTFTDGTTLDFALSDCLTSNEGDVQIFGGSS
;
A
#
# COMPACT_ATOMS: atom_id res chain seq x y z
N MET A 1 42.91 -52.89 36.49
CA MET A 1 43.42 -51.52 36.32
C MET A 1 42.52 -50.82 35.31
N ASN A 2 41.72 -49.79 35.54
CA ASN A 2 41.12 -49.09 36.69
C ASN A 2 39.87 -48.43 36.05
N SER A 3 38.64 -48.70 36.52
CA SER A 3 37.81 -47.78 37.32
C SER A 3 37.27 -46.60 36.49
N ASP A 4 35.97 -46.31 36.35
CA ASP A 4 34.95 -46.24 37.40
C ASP A 4 33.53 -46.58 36.94
N VAL A 5 32.85 -47.25 37.88
CA VAL A 5 31.43 -47.57 37.94
C VAL A 5 30.84 -46.69 39.05
N VAL A 6 29.72 -46.01 38.82
CA VAL A 6 28.87 -45.55 39.93
C VAL A 6 27.47 -46.13 39.75
N ARG A 7 27.20 -47.16 40.57
CA ARG A 7 25.90 -47.78 40.80
C ARG A 7 25.10 -46.94 41.80
N CYS A 8 23.80 -46.80 41.54
CA CYS A 8 22.81 -46.44 42.55
C CYS A 8 22.38 -47.67 43.36
N GLY A 9 22.34 -47.51 44.68
CA GLY A 9 21.70 -48.34 45.71
C GLY A 9 21.72 -47.49 47.00
N THR A 10 20.71 -47.43 47.87
CA THR A 10 19.78 -48.46 48.36
C THR A 10 18.73 -47.78 49.28
N ARG A 11 17.47 -48.27 49.27
CA ARG A 11 16.56 -48.60 50.43
C ARG A 11 16.33 -47.51 51.52
N GLN A 12 15.15 -47.22 52.13
CA GLN A 12 13.84 -47.88 52.31
C GLN A 12 12.96 -46.97 53.22
N PHE A 13 11.63 -47.23 53.31
CA PHE A 13 10.64 -46.87 54.36
C PHE A 13 9.72 -45.61 54.21
N CYS A 14 8.43 -45.89 53.97
CA CYS A 14 7.24 -45.25 54.60
C CYS A 14 6.96 -45.91 55.98
N PRO A 15 6.01 -45.48 56.86
CA PRO A 15 5.05 -44.35 56.84
C PRO A 15 4.99 -43.55 58.19
N CYS A 16 4.15 -42.52 58.30
CA CYS A 16 3.13 -42.34 59.36
C CYS A 16 2.52 -40.92 59.41
N PHE A 17 1.19 -40.92 59.56
CA PHE A 17 0.30 -39.81 59.89
C PHE A 17 0.64 -39.16 61.24
N HIS A 18 0.56 -37.83 61.33
CA HIS A 18 0.01 -37.16 62.52
C HIS A 18 -0.55 -35.76 62.20
N HIS A 19 -1.81 -35.58 62.58
CA HIS A 19 -2.52 -34.32 62.70
C HIS A 19 -1.80 -33.36 63.67
N ILE A 20 -1.52 -32.12 63.24
CA ILE A 20 -1.51 -30.95 64.13
C ILE A 20 -2.17 -29.77 63.41
N ASN A 21 -3.32 -29.36 63.95
CA ASN A 21 -3.94 -28.06 63.72
C ASN A 21 -3.03 -26.97 64.32
N SER A 22 -2.61 -25.99 63.52
CA SER A 22 -2.41 -24.65 64.07
C SER A 22 -2.68 -23.60 62.99
N ARG A 23 -3.61 -22.69 63.33
CA ARG A 23 -3.96 -21.51 62.56
C ARG A 23 -2.76 -20.58 62.49
N GLN A 24 -2.46 -20.04 61.31
CA GLN A 24 -1.93 -18.67 61.21
C GLN A 24 -2.35 -18.06 59.87
N ARG A 25 -3.03 -16.91 59.98
CA ARG A 25 -3.60 -16.11 58.91
C ARG A 25 -2.92 -14.75 58.97
N ILE A 26 -2.00 -14.45 58.05
CA ILE A 26 -1.45 -13.11 57.77
C ILE A 26 -1.07 -13.16 56.27
N SER A 27 -1.93 -12.79 55.33
CA SER A 27 -2.17 -11.43 54.82
C SER A 27 -0.92 -10.67 54.40
N THR A 28 -0.48 -10.87 53.15
CA THR A 28 0.21 -9.83 52.37
C THR A 28 -0.26 -9.91 50.92
N SER A 29 -1.14 -8.96 50.55
CA SER A 29 -1.44 -8.59 49.18
C SER A 29 -0.15 -8.14 48.49
N LYS A 30 0.28 -8.84 47.43
CA LYS A 30 1.26 -8.29 46.49
C LYS A 30 0.46 -7.56 45.42
N GLU A 31 0.44 -6.24 45.52
CA GLU A 31 -0.01 -5.36 44.44
C GLU A 31 0.93 -5.55 43.24
N MET A 32 0.38 -6.11 42.18
CA MET A 32 1.03 -6.19 40.88
C MET A 32 0.79 -4.84 40.19
N HIS A 33 1.77 -3.94 40.31
CA HIS A 33 1.77 -2.68 39.58
C HIS A 33 1.83 -2.96 38.08
N LEU A 34 0.67 -2.88 37.43
CA LEU A 34 0.55 -2.74 35.97
C LEU A 34 1.24 -1.43 35.58
N LEU A 35 2.41 -1.54 34.95
CA LEU A 35 3.02 -0.42 34.24
C LEU A 35 2.08 -0.05 33.08
N PRO A 36 1.70 1.23 32.93
CA PRO A 36 0.90 1.65 31.80
C PRO A 36 1.70 1.40 30.52
N SER A 37 1.18 0.55 29.63
CA SER A 37 1.68 0.41 28.28
C SER A 37 1.41 1.72 27.55
N THR A 38 2.43 2.57 27.44
CA THR A 38 2.39 3.74 26.56
C THR A 38 2.28 3.25 25.13
N VAL A 39 1.08 3.34 24.56
CA VAL A 39 0.89 3.22 23.10
C VAL A 39 1.49 4.46 22.48
N VAL A 40 2.68 4.33 21.91
CA VAL A 40 3.25 5.36 21.04
C VAL A 40 2.53 5.25 19.70
N VAL A 41 1.55 6.11 19.47
CA VAL A 41 0.99 6.33 18.13
C VAL A 41 2.02 7.15 17.37
N ILE A 42 2.86 6.49 16.57
CA ILE A 42 3.65 7.19 15.56
C ILE A 42 2.64 7.62 14.49
N LEU A 43 2.17 8.86 14.57
CA LEU A 43 1.54 9.52 13.43
C LEU A 43 2.62 9.60 12.36
N GLY A 44 2.50 8.74 11.34
CA GLY A 44 3.39 8.80 10.17
C GLY A 44 3.37 10.22 9.64
N VAL A 45 4.54 10.86 9.59
CA VAL A 45 4.69 12.17 8.99
C VAL A 45 4.31 12.00 7.53
N ALA A 46 3.24 12.66 7.07
CA ALA A 46 2.90 12.67 5.66
C ALA A 46 4.15 13.17 4.91
N LEU A 47 4.68 12.35 4.00
CA LEU A 47 5.86 12.71 3.22
C LEU A 47 5.47 13.92 2.38
N ALA A 48 6.07 15.07 2.70
CA ALA A 48 5.90 16.33 2.01
C ALA A 48 7.28 16.81 1.55
N GLN A 49 7.31 17.35 0.34
CA GLN A 49 8.49 17.92 -0.26
C GLN A 49 8.18 19.35 -0.68
N ASP A 50 8.91 20.28 -0.10
CA ASP A 50 8.86 21.67 -0.52
C ASP A 50 9.75 21.91 -1.73
N HIS A 51 9.40 22.91 -2.54
CA HIS A 51 10.16 23.31 -3.72
C HIS A 51 10.34 22.16 -4.75
N ALA A 52 9.32 21.31 -4.90
CA ALA A 52 9.26 20.30 -5.93
C ALA A 52 9.07 20.95 -7.30
N LYS A 53 9.84 20.50 -8.29
CA LYS A 53 9.73 20.95 -9.68
C LYS A 53 8.42 20.46 -10.30
N LEU A 54 7.65 21.39 -10.83
CA LEU A 54 6.43 21.12 -11.58
C LEU A 54 6.57 21.58 -13.03
N THR A 55 6.01 20.79 -13.94
CA THR A 55 5.83 21.11 -15.36
C THR A 55 4.41 20.78 -15.81
N MET A 56 4.09 21.07 -17.08
CA MET A 56 2.85 20.62 -17.73
C MET A 56 3.20 19.80 -18.97
N TRP A 57 2.56 18.63 -19.13
CA TRP A 57 2.86 17.69 -20.21
C TRP A 57 1.82 17.72 -21.35
N ALA A 58 0.53 17.65 -21.03
CA ALA A 58 -0.55 17.54 -22.01
C ALA A 58 -1.89 18.02 -21.48
N THR A 59 -2.89 18.13 -22.36
CA THR A 59 -4.26 18.52 -22.02
C THR A 59 -5.04 17.44 -21.27
N GLN A 60 -4.64 16.18 -21.44
CA GLN A 60 -5.26 15.01 -20.81
C GLN A 60 -4.21 13.91 -20.64
N THR A 61 -4.51 12.92 -19.81
CA THR A 61 -3.66 11.75 -19.68
C THR A 61 -3.73 10.89 -20.95
N ASP A 62 -2.68 10.11 -21.19
CA ASP A 62 -2.70 9.02 -22.16
C ASP A 62 -2.98 7.70 -21.43
N VAL A 63 -2.88 6.58 -22.15
CA VAL A 63 -2.99 5.25 -21.55
C VAL A 63 -1.78 4.85 -20.69
N GLY A 64 -0.78 5.74 -20.60
CA GLY A 64 0.64 5.51 -20.34
C GLY A 64 1.01 4.90 -19.00
N GLY A 65 2.00 5.47 -18.31
CA GLY A 65 2.86 4.76 -17.34
C GLY A 65 2.14 4.02 -16.21
N CYS A 66 0.95 4.46 -15.82
CA CYS A 66 0.17 3.80 -14.78
C CYS A 66 -0.95 2.88 -15.30
N SER A 67 -1.48 3.14 -16.50
CA SER A 67 -2.64 2.45 -17.09
C SER A 67 -3.76 2.20 -16.07
N LEU A 68 -4.21 3.24 -15.35
CA LEU A 68 -5.16 3.10 -14.25
C LEU A 68 -6.48 2.45 -14.74
N PRO A 69 -7.10 1.56 -13.92
CA PRO A 69 -8.33 0.87 -14.31
C PRO A 69 -9.45 1.86 -14.61
N LYS A 70 -10.36 1.50 -15.52
CA LYS A 70 -11.58 2.29 -15.73
C LYS A 70 -12.48 2.18 -14.50
N GLY A 71 -13.01 3.30 -14.01
CA GLY A 71 -13.87 3.29 -12.83
C GLY A 71 -14.48 4.66 -12.51
N ASP A 72 -15.22 4.71 -11.41
CA ASP A 72 -15.92 5.92 -10.95
C ASP A 72 -15.00 6.78 -10.07
N TYR A 73 -14.11 7.54 -10.71
CA TYR A 73 -13.17 8.44 -10.03
C TYR A 73 -13.85 9.70 -9.49
N ALA A 74 -13.65 9.98 -8.20
CA ALA A 74 -14.11 11.21 -7.55
C ALA A 74 -13.20 12.40 -7.92
N LEU A 75 -11.92 12.13 -8.16
CA LEU A 75 -10.92 13.12 -8.56
C LEU A 75 -10.72 13.11 -10.07
N GLN A 76 -10.65 14.30 -10.67
CA GLN A 76 -10.45 14.50 -12.11
C GLN A 76 -9.08 15.10 -12.43
N ASP A 77 -8.37 15.61 -11.42
CA ASP A 77 -7.05 16.18 -11.56
C ASP A 77 -5.99 15.07 -11.51
N ALA A 78 -5.03 15.13 -12.42
CA ALA A 78 -4.00 14.11 -12.59
C ALA A 78 -2.64 14.71 -12.94
N PHE A 79 -1.59 13.90 -12.77
CA PHE A 79 -0.23 14.24 -13.16
C PHE A 79 0.63 12.98 -13.38
N ALA A 80 1.78 13.15 -14.02
CA ALA A 80 2.83 12.17 -14.13
C ALA A 80 3.89 12.43 -13.06
N LEU A 81 4.30 11.40 -12.32
CA LEU A 81 5.33 11.53 -11.29
C LEU A 81 6.68 11.08 -11.83
N GLY A 82 7.71 11.90 -11.66
CA GLY A 82 9.06 11.61 -12.10
C GLY A 82 10.02 11.29 -10.96
N ASP A 83 11.31 11.31 -11.28
CA ASP A 83 12.43 10.98 -10.39
C ASP A 83 13.44 12.14 -10.22
N ASP A 84 13.03 13.36 -10.53
CA ASP A 84 13.83 14.57 -10.29
C ASP A 84 14.09 14.74 -8.77
N PRO A 85 15.34 15.03 -8.36
CA PRO A 85 15.71 15.14 -6.95
C PRO A 85 14.92 16.18 -6.15
N SER A 86 14.30 17.17 -6.81
CA SER A 86 13.42 18.13 -6.14
C SER A 86 12.17 17.50 -5.51
N LEU A 87 11.84 16.24 -5.86
CA LEU A 87 10.75 15.47 -5.25
C LEU A 87 11.17 14.73 -3.97
N GLY A 88 12.46 14.71 -3.60
CA GLY A 88 12.94 14.05 -2.38
C GLY A 88 12.55 12.58 -2.32
N GLU A 89 11.91 12.16 -1.22
CA GLU A 89 11.45 10.77 -1.04
C GLU A 89 10.16 10.43 -1.82
N LEU A 90 9.55 11.41 -2.47
CA LEU A 90 8.32 11.24 -3.25
C LEU A 90 8.58 10.80 -4.70
N ILE A 91 9.83 10.51 -5.07
CA ILE A 91 10.20 10.12 -6.44
C ILE A 91 9.50 8.83 -6.90
N TYR A 92 9.20 8.77 -8.20
CA TYR A 92 8.85 7.53 -8.87
C TYR A 92 10.11 6.66 -9.00
N LYS A 93 10.18 5.56 -8.24
CA LYS A 93 11.34 4.65 -8.30
C LYS A 93 11.35 3.86 -9.60
N GLN A 94 12.44 3.98 -10.36
CA GLN A 94 12.63 3.22 -11.60
C GLN A 94 12.50 1.70 -11.34
N GLY A 95 12.00 0.98 -12.35
CA GLY A 95 11.67 -0.45 -12.21
C GLY A 95 10.30 -0.72 -11.59
N ASN A 96 9.46 0.31 -11.40
CA ASN A 96 8.12 0.21 -10.81
C ASN A 96 8.12 -0.36 -9.37
N ILE A 97 9.22 -0.14 -8.64
CA ILE A 97 9.35 -0.54 -7.25
C ILE A 97 8.42 0.35 -6.43
N ASP A 98 7.49 -0.26 -5.68
CA ASP A 98 6.50 0.46 -4.88
C ASP A 98 5.84 1.61 -5.65
N SER A 99 5.35 1.30 -6.86
CA SER A 99 4.78 2.30 -7.76
C SER A 99 3.63 3.07 -7.10
N PRO A 100 3.70 4.42 -7.04
CA PRO A 100 2.65 5.26 -6.47
C PRO A 100 1.50 5.53 -7.47
N CYS A 101 1.43 4.79 -8.58
CA CYS A 101 0.33 4.89 -9.53
C CYS A 101 -1.03 4.70 -8.85
N GLY A 102 -1.95 5.62 -9.09
CA GLY A 102 -3.28 5.63 -8.48
C GLY A 102 -3.34 6.25 -7.08
N MET A 103 -2.20 6.68 -6.51
CA MET A 103 -2.17 7.42 -5.25
C MET A 103 -2.52 8.89 -5.48
N VAL A 104 -3.07 9.54 -4.46
CA VAL A 104 -3.47 10.95 -4.48
C VAL A 104 -2.44 11.80 -3.77
N PHE A 105 -1.96 12.84 -4.45
CA PHE A 105 -1.04 13.82 -3.92
C PHE A 105 -1.73 15.18 -3.84
N GLN A 106 -1.33 15.98 -2.84
CA GLN A 106 -1.71 17.37 -2.74
C GLN A 106 -0.56 18.25 -3.26
N ILE A 107 -0.88 19.15 -4.17
CA ILE A 107 0.00 20.15 -4.76
C ILE A 107 -0.41 21.51 -4.21
N SER A 108 0.51 22.22 -3.57
CA SER A 108 0.26 23.54 -2.97
C SER A 108 1.27 24.55 -3.54
N CYS A 109 0.77 25.47 -4.36
CA CYS A 109 1.57 26.55 -4.94
C CYS A 109 1.21 27.88 -4.26
N ASP A 110 2.17 28.80 -4.19
CA ASP A 110 1.99 30.07 -3.50
C ASP A 110 0.80 30.88 -4.05
N GLY A 111 -0.06 31.35 -3.13
CA GLY A 111 -1.23 32.17 -3.48
C GLY A 111 -2.37 31.41 -4.18
N ARG A 112 -2.36 30.08 -4.15
CA ARG A 112 -3.38 29.22 -4.75
C ARG A 112 -3.92 28.21 -3.74
N GLU A 113 -5.17 27.80 -3.94
CA GLU A 113 -5.74 26.70 -3.15
C GLU A 113 -5.04 25.38 -3.51
N PRO A 114 -4.78 24.50 -2.53
CA PRO A 114 -4.18 23.20 -2.81
C PRO A 114 -5.05 22.34 -3.75
N VAL A 115 -4.39 21.68 -4.71
CA VAL A 115 -5.04 20.78 -5.67
C VAL A 115 -4.68 19.34 -5.32
N LYS A 116 -5.68 18.47 -5.26
CA LYS A 116 -5.47 17.02 -5.10
C LYS A 116 -5.47 16.38 -6.48
N ALA A 117 -4.40 15.68 -6.81
CA ALA A 117 -4.21 15.06 -8.11
C ALA A 117 -3.75 13.61 -7.99
N ILE A 118 -4.22 12.77 -8.91
CA ILE A 118 -3.86 11.36 -8.97
C ILE A 118 -2.59 11.16 -9.79
N VAL A 119 -1.68 10.31 -9.33
CA VAL A 119 -0.55 9.82 -10.15
C VAL A 119 -1.09 8.90 -11.24
N ALA A 120 -1.19 9.42 -12.47
CA ALA A 120 -1.75 8.71 -13.62
C ALA A 120 -0.71 8.31 -14.67
N SER A 121 0.52 8.82 -14.57
CA SER A 121 1.62 8.44 -15.46
C SER A 121 2.99 8.63 -14.78
N THR A 122 4.06 8.44 -15.54
CA THR A 122 5.45 8.55 -15.10
C THR A 122 6.21 9.61 -15.89
N ASN A 123 7.07 10.40 -15.25
CA ASN A 123 7.90 11.42 -15.89
C ASN A 123 9.41 11.20 -15.63
N PHE A 124 9.97 10.11 -16.17
CA PHE A 124 11.38 9.77 -15.95
C PHE A 124 12.32 10.89 -16.45
N GLY A 125 13.26 11.29 -15.59
CA GLY A 125 14.16 12.43 -15.78
C GLY A 125 13.54 13.79 -15.41
N GLY A 126 12.31 13.83 -14.92
CA GLY A 126 11.56 15.05 -14.65
C GLY A 126 10.89 15.08 -13.27
N GLY A 127 10.24 16.21 -12.97
CA GLY A 127 9.49 16.42 -11.72
C GLY A 127 8.06 15.92 -11.82
N ALA A 128 7.15 16.59 -11.10
CA ALA A 128 5.71 16.35 -11.26
C ALA A 128 5.20 17.05 -12.53
N ASP A 129 4.66 16.29 -13.48
CA ASP A 129 4.21 16.80 -14.78
C ASP A 129 2.68 16.78 -14.86
N LEU A 130 2.05 17.94 -14.74
CA LEU A 130 0.60 18.05 -14.59
C LEU A 130 -0.09 18.01 -15.96
N ILE A 131 -1.33 17.52 -16.00
CA ILE A 131 -2.21 17.83 -17.13
C ILE A 131 -2.64 19.31 -17.06
N LEU A 132 -3.00 19.91 -18.20
CA LEU A 132 -3.27 21.35 -18.32
C LEU A 132 -4.31 21.84 -17.30
N SER A 133 -5.42 21.13 -17.13
CA SER A 133 -6.46 21.52 -16.17
C SER A 133 -5.94 21.54 -14.72
N THR A 134 -5.13 20.55 -14.33
CA THR A 134 -4.47 20.51 -13.02
C THR A 134 -3.46 21.66 -12.88
N TRP A 135 -2.66 21.92 -13.93
CA TRP A 135 -1.67 22.99 -13.95
C TRP A 135 -2.31 24.37 -13.77
N ASP A 136 -3.39 24.65 -14.52
CA ASP A 136 -4.11 25.92 -14.46
C ASP A 136 -4.75 26.14 -13.09
N LYS A 137 -5.33 25.08 -12.49
CA LYS A 137 -5.85 25.13 -11.13
C LYS A 137 -4.73 25.39 -10.12
N ALA A 138 -3.67 24.59 -10.15
CA ALA A 138 -2.59 24.63 -9.16
C ALA A 138 -1.78 25.93 -9.24
N THR A 139 -1.49 26.42 -10.44
CA THR A 139 -0.53 27.51 -10.64
C THR A 139 -1.17 28.82 -11.12
N GLY A 140 -2.18 28.75 -11.99
CA GLY A 140 -2.71 29.91 -12.71
C GLY A 140 -1.72 30.57 -13.69
N LEU A 141 -0.62 29.89 -14.04
CA LEU A 141 0.43 30.40 -14.92
C LEU A 141 0.32 29.80 -16.32
N SER A 142 0.93 30.47 -17.31
CA SER A 142 1.19 29.81 -18.60
C SER A 142 2.11 28.59 -18.40
N PRO A 143 1.92 27.49 -19.16
CA PRO A 143 2.76 26.30 -19.07
C PRO A 143 4.26 26.59 -19.15
N GLY A 144 5.03 25.96 -18.27
CA GLY A 144 6.46 26.17 -18.12
C GLY A 144 7.02 25.34 -16.97
N ILE A 145 7.97 25.91 -16.23
CA ILE A 145 8.50 25.31 -14.99
C ILE A 145 8.11 26.21 -13.82
N THR A 146 7.63 25.60 -12.75
CA THR A 146 7.43 26.26 -11.45
C THR A 146 7.85 25.33 -10.31
N TYR A 147 7.81 25.84 -9.09
CA TYR A 147 8.17 25.10 -7.88
C TYR A 147 7.07 25.26 -6.85
N CYS A 148 6.57 24.13 -6.34
CA CYS A 148 5.48 24.09 -5.37
C CYS A 148 5.77 23.06 -4.28
N SER A 149 4.97 23.04 -3.22
CA SER A 149 5.02 21.93 -2.25
C SER A 149 4.15 20.78 -2.75
N VAL A 150 4.64 19.55 -2.59
CA VAL A 150 3.94 18.31 -2.99
C VAL A 150 3.95 17.35 -1.80
N SER A 151 2.82 16.73 -1.51
CA SER A 151 2.71 15.75 -0.43
C SER A 151 1.80 14.59 -0.79
N MET A 152 2.12 13.38 -0.32
CA MET A 152 1.22 12.23 -0.47
C MET A 152 0.08 12.33 0.55
N THR A 153 -1.14 12.01 0.13
CA THR A 153 -2.34 12.03 0.98
C THR A 153 -2.85 10.62 1.27
N ASN A 154 -3.78 10.51 2.23
CA ASN A 154 -4.54 9.29 2.49
C ASN A 154 -5.90 9.28 1.76
N GLU A 155 -6.11 10.15 0.78
CA GLU A 155 -7.37 10.25 0.05
C GLU A 155 -7.53 9.12 -0.96
N ASN A 156 -8.79 8.71 -1.14
CA ASN A 156 -9.18 7.67 -2.07
C ASN A 156 -9.58 8.28 -3.42
N PRO A 157 -9.02 7.81 -4.55
CA PRO A 157 -9.32 8.38 -5.87
C PRO A 157 -10.70 8.01 -6.43
N LEU A 158 -11.27 6.87 -6.03
CA LEU A 158 -12.59 6.42 -6.46
C LEU A 158 -13.68 6.85 -5.48
N THR A 159 -14.89 7.04 -5.99
CA THR A 159 -16.10 7.35 -5.22
C THR A 159 -16.52 6.26 -4.24
N ALA A 160 -16.09 5.01 -4.46
CA ALA A 160 -16.35 3.90 -3.55
C ALA A 160 -15.79 4.18 -2.15
N SER A 161 -16.56 3.87 -1.10
CA SER A 161 -16.13 4.09 0.29
C SER A 161 -15.15 3.05 0.82
N VAL A 162 -14.84 2.02 0.02
CA VAL A 162 -13.99 0.89 0.38
C VAL A 162 -12.89 0.69 -0.67
N PRO A 163 -11.79 -0.01 -0.33
CA PRO A 163 -10.82 -0.46 -1.32
C PRO A 163 -11.46 -1.28 -2.44
N VAL A 164 -10.95 -1.14 -3.66
CA VAL A 164 -11.50 -1.82 -4.84
C VAL A 164 -10.39 -2.58 -5.55
N CYS A 165 -10.59 -3.88 -5.73
CA CYS A 165 -9.70 -4.73 -6.50
C CYS A 165 -10.11 -4.74 -7.97
N TYR A 166 -9.12 -4.72 -8.87
CA TYR A 166 -9.32 -4.86 -10.30
C TYR A 166 -8.44 -5.97 -10.87
N THR A 167 -9.00 -6.76 -11.78
CA THR A 167 -8.29 -7.74 -12.61
C THR A 167 -8.33 -7.33 -14.08
N ARG A 168 -7.33 -7.79 -14.84
CA ARG A 168 -7.29 -7.72 -16.30
C ARG A 168 -6.43 -8.81 -16.90
N ALA A 169 -6.54 -8.99 -18.23
CA ALA A 169 -5.78 -9.99 -18.98
C ALA A 169 -5.88 -11.39 -18.34
N VAL A 170 -7.10 -11.79 -17.93
CA VAL A 170 -7.34 -13.10 -17.32
C VAL A 170 -7.23 -14.19 -18.38
N SER A 171 -6.29 -15.12 -18.20
CA SER A 171 -6.16 -16.32 -19.01
C SER A 171 -6.67 -17.52 -18.22
N GLU A 172 -7.71 -18.17 -18.73
CA GLU A 172 -8.38 -19.26 -18.01
C GLU A 172 -8.84 -20.39 -18.94
N GLY A 173 -9.04 -21.57 -18.35
CA GLY A 173 -9.59 -22.74 -19.00
C GLY A 173 -10.14 -23.73 -17.98
N ASN A 174 -11.32 -24.29 -18.22
CA ASN A 174 -12.00 -25.23 -17.32
C ASN A 174 -12.17 -24.70 -15.88
N GLY A 175 -12.42 -23.40 -15.72
CA GLY A 175 -12.58 -22.75 -14.41
C GLY A 175 -11.28 -22.53 -13.64
N ILE A 176 -10.12 -22.80 -14.25
CA ILE A 176 -8.80 -22.53 -13.70
C ILE A 176 -8.23 -21.29 -14.38
N ILE A 177 -7.81 -20.32 -13.58
CA ILE A 177 -7.09 -19.13 -14.03
C ILE A 177 -5.60 -19.47 -14.00
N TYR A 178 -4.90 -19.28 -15.12
CA TYR A 178 -3.46 -19.54 -15.26
C TYR A 178 -2.63 -18.26 -15.16
N TYR A 179 -3.25 -17.12 -15.45
CA TYR A 179 -2.62 -15.81 -15.44
C TYR A 179 -3.65 -14.71 -15.23
N THR A 180 -3.29 -13.69 -14.47
CA THR A 180 -4.04 -12.43 -14.40
C THR A 180 -3.09 -11.28 -14.08
N LYS A 181 -3.48 -10.06 -14.49
CA LYS A 181 -2.96 -8.83 -13.92
C LYS A 181 -3.95 -8.31 -12.89
N ILE A 182 -3.45 -7.86 -11.73
CA ILE A 182 -4.29 -7.41 -10.62
C ILE A 182 -3.75 -6.10 -10.02
N THR A 183 -4.64 -5.24 -9.55
CA THR A 183 -4.30 -4.03 -8.81
C THR A 183 -5.36 -3.72 -7.75
N VAL A 184 -5.03 -2.84 -6.82
CA VAL A 184 -5.95 -2.36 -5.78
C VAL A 184 -5.92 -0.84 -5.72
N MET A 185 -7.12 -0.25 -5.68
CA MET A 185 -7.35 1.18 -5.57
C MET A 185 -8.03 1.48 -4.23
N ASN A 186 -8.13 2.76 -3.86
CA ASN A 186 -8.74 3.22 -2.61
C ASN A 186 -8.07 2.62 -1.35
N THR A 187 -6.74 2.63 -1.34
CA THR A 187 -5.93 2.01 -0.28
C THR A 187 -5.72 2.93 0.93
N GLY A 188 -6.26 4.16 0.92
CA GLY A 188 -6.02 5.15 1.96
C GLY A 188 -4.59 5.67 2.00
N GLY A 189 -3.96 5.84 0.83
CA GLY A 189 -2.56 6.30 0.71
C GLY A 189 -1.49 5.22 0.91
N ARG A 190 -1.90 3.95 1.08
CA ARG A 190 -0.96 2.84 1.22
C ARG A 190 -0.53 2.32 -0.14
N VAL A 191 0.77 2.24 -0.38
CA VAL A 191 1.34 1.72 -1.63
C VAL A 191 1.46 0.20 -1.53
N ALA A 192 0.79 -0.53 -2.43
CA ALA A 192 0.91 -1.98 -2.48
C ALA A 192 2.31 -2.35 -2.96
N SER A 193 3.04 -3.19 -2.22
CA SER A 193 4.40 -3.65 -2.55
C SER A 193 4.41 -5.07 -3.09
N GLN A 194 3.47 -5.91 -2.67
CA GLN A 194 3.38 -7.32 -3.08
C GLN A 194 1.92 -7.75 -3.24
N VAL A 195 1.72 -8.83 -4.01
CA VAL A 195 0.44 -9.54 -4.10
C VAL A 195 0.69 -11.04 -4.15
N SER A 196 -0.23 -11.83 -3.59
CA SER A 196 -0.31 -13.27 -3.82
C SER A 196 -1.75 -13.71 -4.04
N ILE A 197 -1.96 -14.70 -4.92
CA ILE A 197 -3.29 -15.26 -5.20
C ILE A 197 -3.21 -16.77 -5.07
N GLY A 198 -3.97 -17.35 -4.13
CA GLY A 198 -3.97 -18.82 -3.94
C GLY A 198 -2.58 -19.40 -3.65
N GLY A 199 -1.68 -18.61 -3.03
CA GLY A 199 -0.29 -18.99 -2.79
C GLY A 199 0.70 -18.70 -3.93
N ASN A 200 0.23 -18.22 -5.08
CA ASN A 200 1.08 -17.79 -6.19
C ASN A 200 1.49 -16.32 -5.99
N THR A 201 2.78 -16.06 -5.82
CA THR A 201 3.30 -14.70 -5.66
C THR A 201 3.34 -13.96 -6.99
N GLY A 202 2.81 -12.73 -7.00
CA GLY A 202 2.86 -11.84 -8.14
C GLY A 202 4.16 -11.04 -8.22
N SER A 203 4.44 -10.53 -9.41
CA SER A 203 5.49 -9.54 -9.64
C SER A 203 4.91 -8.28 -10.27
N ARG A 204 5.60 -7.14 -10.14
CA ARG A 204 5.14 -5.91 -10.80
C ARG A 204 5.23 -6.05 -12.31
N SER A 205 4.14 -5.72 -13.02
CA SER A 205 4.07 -5.77 -14.48
C SER A 205 4.28 -4.37 -15.07
N SER A 206 3.40 -3.42 -14.71
CA SER A 206 3.51 -2.02 -15.13
C SER A 206 2.69 -1.12 -14.20
N GLY A 207 3.25 0.03 -13.84
CA GLY A 207 2.54 1.03 -13.03
C GLY A 207 1.91 0.43 -11.77
N ALA A 208 0.59 0.53 -11.64
CA ALA A 208 -0.17 -0.01 -10.51
C ALA A 208 -0.37 -1.54 -10.54
N TRP A 209 -0.09 -2.21 -11.67
CA TRP A 209 -0.49 -3.59 -11.91
C TRP A 209 0.59 -4.60 -11.54
N PHE A 210 0.20 -5.62 -10.80
CA PHE A 210 0.94 -6.86 -10.64
C PHE A 210 0.49 -7.87 -11.67
N GLN A 211 1.39 -8.77 -12.08
CA GLN A 211 1.04 -9.99 -12.80
C GLN A 211 1.22 -11.18 -11.89
N VAL A 212 0.30 -12.14 -11.96
CA VAL A 212 0.33 -13.38 -11.20
C VAL A 212 0.12 -14.53 -12.18
N SER A 213 1.02 -15.51 -12.12
CA SER A 213 0.95 -16.74 -12.91
C SER A 213 0.89 -17.93 -11.97
N GLY A 214 0.10 -18.94 -12.32
CA GLY A 214 -0.08 -20.14 -11.52
C GLY A 214 -1.47 -20.71 -11.66
N GLN A 215 -1.72 -21.87 -11.08
CA GLN A 215 -3.08 -22.42 -11.04
C GLN A 215 -3.85 -21.71 -9.92
N MET A 216 -4.83 -20.90 -10.31
CA MET A 216 -5.70 -20.15 -9.41
C MET A 216 -7.17 -20.49 -9.69
N SER A 217 -8.01 -20.33 -8.68
CA SER A 217 -9.46 -20.45 -8.78
C SER A 217 -10.11 -19.09 -8.52
N PRO A 218 -11.29 -18.79 -9.08
CA PRO A 218 -12.02 -17.56 -8.76
C PRO A 218 -12.31 -17.36 -7.26
N SER A 219 -12.39 -18.45 -6.49
CA SER A 219 -12.58 -18.40 -5.04
C SER A 219 -11.30 -18.16 -4.24
N ASP A 220 -10.13 -18.15 -4.89
CA ASP A 220 -8.87 -17.90 -4.20
C ASP A 220 -8.81 -16.47 -3.71
N ASN A 221 -8.11 -16.28 -2.59
CA ASN A 221 -7.92 -14.96 -2.01
C ASN A 221 -6.71 -14.26 -2.65
N ALA A 222 -6.91 -13.02 -3.09
CA ALA A 222 -5.88 -12.09 -3.52
C ALA A 222 -5.45 -11.23 -2.32
N ALA A 223 -4.28 -11.55 -1.78
CA ALA A 223 -3.70 -10.87 -0.63
C ALA A 223 -2.65 -9.84 -1.09
N PHE A 224 -2.91 -8.57 -0.81
CA PHE A 224 -1.97 -7.46 -1.01
C PHE A 224 -1.23 -7.15 0.28
N THR A 225 0.09 -6.94 0.17
CA THR A 225 0.91 -6.38 1.25
C THR A 225 1.34 -4.98 0.86
N PHE A 226 1.24 -4.03 1.80
CA PHE A 226 1.60 -2.64 1.60
C PHE A 226 3.00 -2.34 2.14
N THR A 227 3.57 -1.20 1.72
CA THR A 227 4.89 -0.73 2.17
C THR A 227 4.97 -0.47 3.67
N ASP A 228 3.83 -0.23 4.34
CA ASP A 228 3.73 -0.10 5.81
C ASP A 228 3.64 -1.45 6.55
N GLY A 229 3.66 -2.57 5.82
CA GLY A 229 3.55 -3.93 6.35
C GLY A 229 2.12 -4.39 6.62
N THR A 230 1.11 -3.54 6.42
CA THR A 230 -0.30 -3.96 6.51
C THR A 230 -0.69 -4.81 5.31
N THR A 231 -1.79 -5.56 5.44
CA THR A 231 -2.33 -6.40 4.38
C THR A 231 -3.79 -6.08 4.09
N LEU A 232 -4.25 -6.46 2.90
CA LEU A 232 -5.65 -6.41 2.49
C LEU A 232 -5.98 -7.56 1.55
N ASP A 233 -7.13 -8.17 1.77
CA ASP A 233 -7.55 -9.40 1.13
C ASP A 233 -8.84 -9.19 0.33
N PHE A 234 -8.94 -9.85 -0.82
CA PHE A 234 -10.13 -9.89 -1.66
C PHE A 234 -10.34 -11.31 -2.18
N ALA A 235 -11.57 -11.83 -2.16
CA ALA A 235 -11.85 -12.97 -3.03
C ALA A 235 -11.60 -12.54 -4.49
N LEU A 236 -10.90 -13.35 -5.27
CA LEU A 236 -10.55 -12.99 -6.64
C LEU A 236 -11.81 -12.74 -7.50
N SER A 237 -12.89 -13.45 -7.21
CA SER A 237 -14.21 -13.26 -7.81
C SER A 237 -14.85 -11.89 -7.54
N ASP A 238 -14.42 -11.20 -6.48
CA ASP A 238 -14.96 -9.88 -6.10
C ASP A 238 -14.20 -8.74 -6.79
N CYS A 239 -13.06 -9.04 -7.44
CA CYS A 239 -12.31 -8.06 -8.19
C CYS A 239 -13.03 -7.70 -9.50
N LEU A 240 -13.19 -6.40 -9.76
CA LEU A 240 -13.80 -5.89 -10.98
C LEU A 240 -12.90 -6.13 -12.19
N THR A 241 -13.48 -6.40 -13.35
CA THR A 241 -12.69 -6.53 -14.59
C THR A 241 -12.50 -5.17 -15.28
N SER A 242 -11.25 -4.80 -15.59
CA SER A 242 -10.91 -3.64 -16.42
C SER A 242 -10.12 -4.11 -17.63
N ASN A 243 -10.70 -4.13 -18.83
CA ASN A 243 -10.04 -4.72 -20.00
C ASN A 243 -8.70 -4.02 -20.34
N GLU A 244 -7.78 -4.74 -20.96
CA GLU A 244 -6.52 -4.14 -21.40
C GLU A 244 -6.80 -3.09 -22.48
N GLY A 245 -6.25 -1.88 -22.31
CA GLY A 245 -6.57 -0.71 -23.14
C GLY A 245 -7.82 0.07 -22.71
N ASP A 246 -8.68 -0.50 -21.85
CA ASP A 246 -9.79 0.23 -21.22
C ASP A 246 -9.31 0.85 -19.89
N VAL A 247 -8.73 2.04 -20.01
CA VAL A 247 -8.07 2.74 -18.92
C VAL A 247 -8.75 4.07 -18.63
N GLN A 248 -8.58 4.57 -17.40
CA GLN A 248 -9.04 5.89 -17.05
C GLN A 248 -8.18 6.97 -17.72
N ILE A 249 -8.85 7.88 -18.42
CA ILE A 249 -8.25 9.10 -18.98
C ILE A 249 -8.76 10.29 -18.18
N PHE A 250 -7.85 11.13 -17.70
CA PHE A 250 -8.17 12.34 -16.94
C PHE A 250 -7.89 13.58 -17.80
N GLY A 251 -8.75 14.58 -17.72
CA GLY A 251 -8.71 15.74 -18.62
C GLY A 251 -9.47 15.50 -19.92
N GLY A 252 -9.42 16.50 -20.80
CA GLY A 252 -10.32 16.62 -21.95
C GLY A 252 -11.56 17.46 -21.61
N SER A 253 -12.03 18.25 -22.58
CA SER A 253 -13.17 19.14 -22.41
C SER A 253 -14.44 18.35 -22.13
N SER A 254 -15.13 18.66 -21.04
CA SER A 254 -16.58 18.47 -20.94
C SER A 254 -17.32 19.38 -21.91
#